data_AF-A0A258M326-F1
#
_entry.id   AF-A0A258M326-F1
#
_cell.length_a   1.000
_cell.length_b   1.000
_cell.length_c   1.000
_cell.angle_alpha   90.00
_cell.angle_beta   90.00
_cell.angle_gamma   90.00
#
_symmetry.space_group_name_H-M   'P 1'
#
loop_
_entity.id
_entity.type
_entity.pdbx_description
1 polymer ?
#
loop_
_entity_poly.entity_id
_entity_poly.type
_entity_poly.pdbx_seq_one_letter_code
_entity_poly.pdbx_strand_id
1 'polypeptide(L)'
;MEQLVKQIESIRAEIAAFEADKPERVEEFRIKYLGTKGIVKSIMGEMRQVPNEMKKEFGQILNDFKLFAEARYESLKAQNETGKTSLVPGIDLSLPGDPVGVGSRHPLSIVRNQIVSIFKRLGFAVAEGPEIEDDWHNFGAMNLPEDHPARDMQDTFYINHPKDGGAWLLRTHTSSVQARVMESQKPPIRVICPGRVYRNETISARAHCFFHQVEGLYIDENVSFADLKQTLYFFVQEMFGKEVKVRFRPSYFPFTEPSAEMDISCLICGGDGCNICKHTGWVEILGSGMVHPNVLKNFEIDPD
;
A
#
# COMPACT_ATOMS: atom_id res chain seq x y z
N MET A 1 59.16 36.19 48.82
CA MET A 1 59.31 35.66 47.46
C MET A 1 59.59 34.16 47.48
N GLU A 2 60.67 33.69 48.09
CA GLU A 2 60.99 32.24 48.17
C GLU A 2 59.87 31.39 48.82
N GLN A 3 59.20 31.90 49.85
CA GLN A 3 58.08 31.20 50.49
C GLN A 3 56.87 31.01 49.57
N LEU A 4 56.55 32.01 48.75
CA LEU A 4 55.42 31.97 47.81
C LEU A 4 55.68 31.03 46.63
N VAL A 5 56.92 31.02 46.12
CA VAL A 5 57.33 30.10 45.06
C VAL A 5 57.29 28.65 45.55
N LYS A 6 57.79 28.36 46.77
CA LYS A 6 57.67 27.03 47.40
C LYS A 6 56.22 26.60 47.61
N GLN A 7 55.34 27.54 47.96
CA GLN A 7 53.91 27.27 48.13
C GLN A 7 53.24 26.92 46.78
N ILE A 8 53.57 27.62 45.70
CA ILE A 8 53.10 27.31 44.34
C ILE A 8 53.57 25.92 43.89
N GLU A 9 54.83 25.57 44.15
CA GLU A 9 55.38 24.24 43.81
C GLU A 9 54.69 23.10 44.58
N SER A 10 54.44 23.30 45.88
CA SER A 10 53.70 22.33 46.70
C SER A 10 52.29 22.08 46.16
N ILE A 11 51.57 23.13 45.80
CA ILE A 11 50.19 23.02 45.29
C ILE A 11 50.19 22.45 43.87
N ARG A 12 51.21 22.74 43.07
CA ARG A 12 51.38 22.11 41.75
C ARG A 12 51.55 20.59 41.88
N ALA A 13 52.29 20.12 42.89
CA ALA A 13 52.40 18.69 43.19
C ALA A 13 51.06 18.08 43.66
N GLU A 14 50.30 18.78 44.51
CA GLU A 14 48.96 18.34 44.93
C GLU A 14 47.97 18.26 43.76
N ILE A 15 48.03 19.20 42.82
CA ILE A 15 47.20 19.20 41.61
C ILE A 15 47.57 18.04 40.69
N ALA A 16 48.87 17.77 40.52
CA ALA A 16 49.36 16.67 39.70
C ALA A 16 48.94 15.30 40.25
N ALA A 17 49.01 15.14 41.58
CA ALA A 17 48.64 13.90 42.28
C ALA A 17 47.13 13.71 42.48
N PHE A 18 46.30 14.69 42.12
CA PHE A 18 44.85 14.56 42.27
C PHE A 18 44.27 13.62 41.22
N GLU A 19 43.63 12.55 41.70
CA GLU A 19 42.87 11.59 40.91
C GLU A 19 41.36 11.83 41.10
N ALA A 20 40.60 11.73 40.01
CA ALA A 20 39.17 11.98 40.00
C ALA A 20 38.42 10.92 39.21
N ASP A 21 38.20 9.77 39.83
CA ASP A 21 37.53 8.62 39.21
C ASP A 21 36.01 8.84 39.01
N LYS A 22 35.45 9.89 39.62
CA LYS A 22 34.01 10.18 39.60
C LYS A 22 33.69 11.64 39.24
N PRO A 23 32.53 11.92 38.61
CA PRO A 23 32.13 13.27 38.23
C PRO A 23 32.10 14.23 39.42
N GLU A 24 31.67 13.75 40.59
CA GLU A 24 31.64 14.53 41.82
C GLU A 24 33.06 14.94 42.25
N ARG A 25 34.05 14.08 42.02
CA ARG A 25 35.44 14.34 42.38
C ARG A 25 36.12 15.34 41.43
N VAL A 26 35.70 15.36 40.16
CA VAL A 26 36.11 16.38 39.18
C VAL A 26 35.54 17.75 39.57
N GLU A 27 34.31 17.80 40.07
CA GLU A 27 33.70 19.04 40.55
C GLU A 27 34.32 19.54 41.87
N GLU A 28 34.68 18.62 42.78
CA GLU A 28 35.45 18.96 43.99
C GLU A 28 36.82 19.56 43.65
N PHE A 29 37.49 19.06 42.60
CA PHE A 29 38.72 19.67 42.09
C PHE A 29 38.48 21.11 41.62
N ARG A 30 37.41 21.33 40.84
CA ARG A 30 37.04 22.66 40.33
C ARG A 30 36.78 23.64 41.46
N ILE A 31 36.01 23.22 42.47
CA ILE A 31 35.66 24.06 43.62
C ILE A 31 36.91 24.38 44.46
N LYS A 32 37.75 23.38 44.74
CA LYS A 32 38.95 23.53 45.59
C LYS A 32 40.00 24.45 44.95
N TYR A 33 40.31 24.25 43.67
CA TYR A 33 41.43 24.95 43.02
C TYR A 33 40.99 26.14 42.17
N LEU A 34 39.96 25.98 41.33
CA LEU A 34 39.53 26.96 40.31
C LEU A 34 38.31 27.79 40.72
N GLY A 35 37.72 27.52 41.89
CA GLY A 35 36.51 28.18 42.37
C GLY A 35 36.70 29.68 42.67
N THR A 36 35.60 30.38 42.92
CA THR A 36 35.60 31.82 43.25
C THR A 36 36.33 32.15 44.56
N LYS A 37 36.44 31.17 45.47
CA LYS A 37 37.29 31.18 46.68
C LYS A 37 38.44 30.16 46.60
N GLY A 38 38.80 29.72 45.39
CA GLY A 38 39.77 28.67 45.15
C GLY A 38 41.21 29.10 45.45
N ILE A 39 42.06 28.10 45.70
CA ILE A 39 43.47 28.30 46.07
C ILE A 39 44.23 29.09 44.99
N VAL A 40 43.92 28.87 43.71
CA VAL A 40 44.56 29.57 42.58
C VAL A 40 44.27 31.08 42.61
N LYS A 41 43.05 31.47 42.98
CA LYS A 41 42.64 32.89 43.06
C LYS A 41 43.19 33.57 44.32
N SER A 42 43.32 32.84 45.42
CA SER A 42 43.95 33.33 46.66
C SER A 42 45.40 33.73 46.40
N ILE A 43 46.16 32.85 45.73
CA ILE A 43 47.59 33.08 45.43
C ILE A 43 47.77 34.21 44.41
N MET A 44 46.86 34.36 43.43
CA MET A 44 46.87 35.54 42.55
C MET A 44 46.61 36.85 43.31
N GLY A 45 45.85 36.83 44.41
CA GLY A 45 45.60 38.00 45.25
C GLY A 45 46.84 38.52 45.98
N GLU A 46 47.79 37.63 46.27
CA GLU A 46 49.06 37.93 46.94
C GLU A 46 50.03 38.72 46.04
N MET A 47 49.75 38.83 44.74
CA MET A 47 50.48 39.69 43.79
C MET A 47 50.51 41.16 44.22
N ARG A 48 49.55 41.61 45.05
CA ARG A 48 49.53 42.98 45.62
C ARG A 48 50.70 43.26 46.57
N GLN A 49 51.30 42.22 47.16
CA GLN A 49 52.39 42.32 48.13
C GLN A 49 53.79 42.26 47.47
N VAL A 50 53.85 42.10 46.14
CA VAL A 50 55.11 41.96 45.39
C VAL A 50 55.66 43.34 44.99
N PRO A 51 56.97 43.64 45.21
CA PRO A 51 57.61 44.88 44.76
C PRO A 51 57.51 45.08 43.25
N ASN A 52 57.36 46.34 42.80
CA ASN A 52 57.10 46.68 41.38
C ASN A 52 58.16 46.12 40.39
N GLU A 53 59.42 46.02 40.80
CA GLU A 53 60.52 45.51 39.97
C GLU A 53 60.38 44.01 39.66
N MET A 54 59.73 43.24 40.53
CA MET A 54 59.60 41.77 40.45
C MET A 54 58.21 41.32 39.99
N LYS A 55 57.27 42.26 39.77
CA LYS A 55 55.88 41.94 39.37
C LYS A 55 55.79 41.24 38.02
N LYS A 56 56.73 41.52 37.10
CA LYS A 56 56.73 40.94 35.76
C LYS A 56 57.05 39.44 35.78
N GLU A 57 58.12 39.04 36.47
CA GLU A 57 58.54 37.64 36.61
C GLU A 57 57.53 36.83 37.42
N PHE A 58 57.03 37.40 38.53
CA PHE A 58 56.04 36.72 39.36
C PHE A 58 54.68 36.56 38.65
N GLY A 59 54.29 37.53 37.81
CA GLY A 59 53.09 37.42 36.99
C GLY A 59 53.12 36.27 35.98
N GLN A 60 54.30 35.96 35.41
CA GLN A 60 54.48 34.81 34.53
C GLN A 60 54.29 33.49 35.28
N ILE A 61 54.92 33.34 36.44
CA ILE A 61 54.81 32.15 37.29
C ILE A 61 53.34 31.89 37.70
N LEU A 62 52.61 32.95 38.06
CA LEU A 62 51.20 32.85 38.43
C LEU A 62 50.30 32.44 37.26
N ASN A 63 50.57 32.98 36.06
CA ASN A 63 49.79 32.63 34.87
C ASN A 63 50.04 31.17 34.45
N ASP A 64 51.30 30.72 34.51
CA ASP A 64 51.68 29.33 34.23
C ASP A 64 51.07 28.35 35.25
N PHE A 65 50.95 28.76 36.51
CA PHE A 65 50.27 27.98 37.54
C PHE A 65 48.76 27.88 37.28
N LYS A 66 48.12 28.98 36.87
CA LYS A 66 46.70 28.99 36.50
C LYS A 66 46.41 28.06 35.32
N LEU A 67 47.20 28.19 34.25
CA LEU A 67 47.07 27.37 33.05
C LEU A 67 47.29 25.88 33.35
N PHE A 68 48.22 25.55 34.24
CA PHE A 68 48.44 24.18 34.69
C PHE A 68 47.22 23.59 35.40
N ALA A 69 46.60 24.35 36.32
CA ALA A 69 45.40 23.91 37.03
C ALA A 69 44.19 23.74 36.11
N GLU A 70 44.01 24.65 35.14
CA GLU A 70 42.97 24.57 34.10
C GLU A 70 43.17 23.35 33.19
N ALA A 71 44.40 23.12 32.72
CA ALA A 71 44.72 21.96 31.89
C ALA A 71 44.48 20.63 32.61
N ARG A 72 44.80 20.56 33.91
CA ARG A 72 44.53 19.36 34.72
C ARG A 72 43.03 19.13 34.90
N TYR A 73 42.24 20.18 35.13
CA TYR A 73 40.79 20.07 35.21
C TYR A 73 40.18 19.53 33.92
N GLU A 74 40.58 20.08 32.76
CA GLU A 74 40.09 19.60 31.45
C GLU A 74 40.48 18.14 31.20
N SER A 75 41.69 17.74 31.59
CA SER A 75 42.12 16.34 31.51
C SER A 75 41.26 15.40 32.36
N LEU A 76 40.91 15.79 33.59
CA LEU A 76 40.07 14.98 34.49
C LEU A 76 38.62 14.92 34.00
N LYS A 77 38.12 16.02 33.42
CA LYS A 77 36.79 16.09 32.82
C LYS A 77 36.67 15.17 31.60
N ALA A 78 37.63 15.24 30.69
CA ALA A 78 37.65 14.42 29.47
C ALA A 78 37.65 12.91 29.80
N GLN A 79 38.44 12.48 30.79
CA GLN A 79 38.50 11.08 31.22
C GLN A 79 37.14 10.58 31.75
N ASN A 80 36.40 11.42 32.46
CA ASN A 80 35.10 11.06 33.03
C ASN A 80 33.95 11.12 32.01
N GLU A 81 34.05 11.96 30.98
CA GLU A 81 33.06 12.03 29.88
C GLU A 81 33.18 10.82 28.93
N THR A 82 34.40 10.35 28.64
CA THR A 82 34.60 9.14 27.80
C THR A 82 34.10 7.84 28.43
N GLY A 83 33.93 7.79 29.77
CA GLY A 83 33.37 6.64 30.47
C GLY A 83 31.84 6.55 30.44
N LYS A 84 31.14 7.58 29.93
CA LYS A 84 29.67 7.67 29.92
C LYS A 84 28.98 7.19 28.66
N THR A 85 29.70 6.65 27.68
CA THR A 85 29.08 5.74 26.70
C THR A 85 28.82 4.41 27.40
N SER A 86 27.85 4.45 28.34
CA SER A 86 27.14 3.29 28.81
C SER A 86 26.58 2.63 27.55
N LEU A 87 27.32 1.65 27.04
CA LEU A 87 26.78 0.62 26.18
C LEU A 87 25.59 0.07 26.95
N VAL A 88 24.40 0.56 26.64
CA VAL A 88 23.16 0.07 27.24
C VAL A 88 23.21 -1.45 27.08
N PRO A 89 23.28 -2.22 28.18
CA PRO A 89 23.41 -3.65 28.06
C PRO A 89 22.14 -4.21 27.43
N GLY A 90 22.30 -4.98 26.35
CA GLY A 90 21.42 -6.11 26.02
C GLY A 90 19.98 -5.82 25.62
N ILE A 91 19.70 -4.74 24.87
CA ILE A 91 18.40 -4.66 24.16
C ILE A 91 18.48 -5.58 22.95
N ASP A 92 17.69 -6.66 22.96
CA ASP A 92 17.52 -7.54 21.82
C ASP A 92 16.70 -6.82 20.73
N LEU A 93 17.40 -6.32 19.71
CA LEU A 93 16.81 -5.62 18.57
C LEU A 93 15.96 -6.52 17.66
N SER A 94 15.98 -7.85 17.88
CA SER A 94 15.13 -8.80 17.16
C SER A 94 13.76 -9.00 17.82
N LEU A 95 13.56 -8.46 19.04
CA LEU A 95 12.26 -8.53 19.70
C LEU A 95 11.18 -7.87 18.83
N PRO A 96 10.04 -8.55 18.64
CA PRO A 96 8.92 -7.93 17.93
C PRO A 96 8.47 -6.70 18.71
N GLY A 97 8.38 -5.57 18.02
CA GLY A 97 7.79 -4.35 18.57
C GLY A 97 6.31 -4.53 18.85
N ASP A 98 5.70 -3.53 19.48
CA ASP A 98 4.27 -3.55 19.76
C ASP A 98 3.47 -3.71 18.45
N PRO A 99 2.51 -4.65 18.38
CA PRO A 99 1.79 -4.93 17.16
C PRO A 99 0.93 -3.73 16.76
N VAL A 100 1.22 -3.16 15.59
CA VAL A 100 0.34 -2.18 14.95
C VAL A 100 -0.61 -2.94 14.04
N GLY A 101 -1.92 -2.82 14.30
CA GLY A 101 -2.94 -3.44 13.47
C GLY A 101 -2.94 -2.86 12.05
N VAL A 102 -2.46 -3.63 11.08
CA VAL A 102 -2.57 -3.28 9.65
C VAL A 102 -3.88 -3.82 9.09
N GLY A 103 -4.59 -2.98 8.33
CA GLY A 103 -5.79 -3.41 7.61
C GLY A 103 -5.46 -4.39 6.48
N SER A 104 -6.47 -5.15 6.04
CA SER A 104 -6.37 -6.04 4.87
C SER A 104 -7.40 -5.67 3.81
N ARG A 105 -7.07 -5.91 2.54
CA ARG A 105 -8.03 -5.74 1.43
C ARG A 105 -8.89 -6.98 1.29
N HIS A 106 -10.17 -6.78 0.99
CA HIS A 106 -11.07 -7.89 0.69
C HIS A 106 -10.58 -8.64 -0.58
N PRO A 107 -10.57 -9.99 -0.60
CA PRO A 107 -10.11 -10.76 -1.76
C PRO A 107 -10.79 -10.37 -3.07
N LEU A 108 -12.10 -10.12 -3.04
CA LEU A 108 -12.85 -9.63 -4.21
C LEU A 108 -12.29 -8.31 -4.75
N SER A 109 -11.89 -7.39 -3.88
CA SER A 109 -11.30 -6.12 -4.30
C SER A 109 -9.92 -6.31 -4.93
N ILE A 110 -9.14 -7.28 -4.45
CA ILE A 110 -7.83 -7.63 -5.02
C ILE A 110 -8.04 -8.16 -6.44
N VAL A 111 -8.91 -9.17 -6.61
CA VAL A 111 -9.22 -9.79 -7.90
C VAL A 111 -9.80 -8.78 -8.87
N ARG A 112 -10.79 -7.98 -8.45
CA ARG A 112 -11.39 -6.91 -9.26
C ARG A 112 -10.33 -5.93 -9.76
N ASN A 113 -9.46 -5.45 -8.87
CA ASN A 113 -8.41 -4.50 -9.23
C ASN A 113 -7.38 -5.12 -10.18
N GLN A 114 -7.09 -6.43 -10.05
CA GLN A 114 -6.22 -7.15 -10.97
C GLN A 114 -6.84 -7.23 -12.37
N ILE A 115 -8.12 -7.62 -12.48
CA ILE A 115 -8.85 -7.65 -13.77
C ILE A 115 -8.83 -6.25 -14.41
N VAL A 116 -9.22 -5.22 -13.66
CA VAL A 116 -9.21 -3.82 -14.13
C VAL A 116 -7.80 -3.40 -14.59
N SER A 117 -6.76 -3.76 -13.84
CA SER A 117 -5.38 -3.43 -14.21
C SER A 117 -4.93 -4.10 -15.52
N ILE A 118 -5.39 -5.32 -15.80
CA ILE A 118 -5.08 -6.03 -17.04
C ILE A 118 -5.73 -5.31 -18.22
N PHE A 119 -7.04 -5.05 -18.15
CA PHE A 119 -7.78 -4.40 -19.23
C PHE A 119 -7.40 -2.93 -19.43
N LYS A 120 -6.97 -2.23 -18.37
CA LYS A 120 -6.42 -0.88 -18.48
C LYS A 120 -5.20 -0.82 -19.42
N ARG A 121 -4.33 -1.84 -19.42
CA ARG A 121 -3.19 -1.93 -20.35
C ARG A 121 -3.62 -2.12 -21.81
N LEU A 122 -4.83 -2.62 -22.03
CA LEU A 122 -5.47 -2.74 -23.35
C LEU A 122 -6.28 -1.49 -23.72
N GLY A 123 -6.25 -0.43 -22.91
CA GLY A 123 -6.96 0.82 -23.18
C GLY A 123 -8.46 0.80 -22.84
N PHE A 124 -8.93 -0.16 -22.03
CA PHE A 124 -10.31 -0.13 -21.54
C PHE A 124 -10.47 0.88 -20.40
N ALA A 125 -11.53 1.68 -20.46
CA ALA A 125 -11.98 2.52 -19.36
C ALA A 125 -12.90 1.74 -18.41
N VAL A 126 -12.98 2.15 -17.14
CA VAL A 126 -13.93 1.56 -16.19
C VAL A 126 -15.24 2.34 -16.25
N ALA A 127 -16.36 1.63 -16.43
CA ALA A 127 -17.71 2.18 -16.34
C ALA A 127 -18.46 1.53 -15.17
N GLU A 128 -19.18 2.33 -14.41
CA GLU A 128 -20.03 1.86 -13.31
C GLU A 128 -21.45 2.39 -13.52
N GLY A 129 -22.43 1.66 -13.02
CA GLY A 129 -23.84 2.03 -13.11
C GLY A 129 -24.64 1.53 -11.92
N PRO A 130 -25.92 1.91 -11.82
CA PRO A 130 -26.76 1.58 -10.67
C PRO A 130 -26.99 0.07 -10.54
N GLU A 131 -27.29 -0.37 -9.32
CA GLU A 131 -27.61 -1.78 -9.02
C GLU A 131 -29.11 -2.07 -9.13
N ILE A 132 -29.94 -1.04 -8.94
CA ILE A 132 -31.36 -1.06 -9.23
C ILE A 132 -31.52 -0.55 -10.65
N GLU A 133 -32.09 -1.38 -11.52
CA GLU A 133 -32.27 -1.12 -12.94
C GLU A 133 -33.74 -1.26 -13.34
N ASP A 134 -34.09 -0.66 -14.46
CA ASP A 134 -35.37 -0.93 -15.14
C ASP A 134 -35.24 -2.13 -16.11
N ASP A 135 -36.39 -2.69 -16.49
CA ASP A 135 -36.48 -3.84 -17.41
C ASP A 135 -35.79 -3.58 -18.76
N TRP A 136 -35.86 -2.34 -19.26
CA TRP A 136 -35.27 -1.99 -20.55
C TRP A 136 -33.75 -2.15 -20.51
N HIS A 137 -33.07 -1.51 -19.56
CA HIS A 137 -31.60 -1.58 -19.50
C HIS A 137 -31.09 -2.97 -19.11
N ASN A 138 -31.81 -3.71 -18.27
CA ASN A 138 -31.37 -5.04 -17.85
C ASN A 138 -31.67 -6.11 -18.93
N PHE A 139 -32.78 -6.01 -19.66
CA PHE A 139 -33.21 -7.05 -20.60
C PHE A 139 -33.51 -6.55 -22.00
N GLY A 140 -34.48 -5.64 -22.14
CA GLY A 140 -35.01 -5.24 -23.45
C GLY A 140 -33.93 -4.74 -24.42
N ALA A 141 -33.07 -3.84 -23.94
CA ALA A 141 -31.99 -3.25 -24.72
C ALA A 141 -30.92 -4.29 -25.13
N MET A 142 -30.79 -5.36 -24.35
CA MET A 142 -29.86 -6.47 -24.60
C MET A 142 -30.50 -7.60 -25.45
N ASN A 143 -31.55 -7.31 -26.22
CA ASN A 143 -32.22 -8.28 -27.10
C ASN A 143 -32.91 -9.44 -26.34
N LEU A 144 -33.39 -9.19 -25.11
CA LEU A 144 -34.25 -10.12 -24.35
C LEU A 144 -35.68 -9.54 -24.27
N PRO A 145 -36.60 -9.93 -25.17
CA PRO A 145 -38.02 -9.52 -25.05
C PRO A 145 -38.71 -10.16 -23.84
N GLU A 146 -39.87 -9.64 -23.44
CA GLU A 146 -40.61 -10.06 -22.23
C GLU A 146 -40.90 -11.57 -22.18
N ASP A 147 -41.27 -12.17 -23.31
CA ASP A 147 -41.57 -13.61 -23.40
C ASP A 147 -40.33 -14.49 -23.60
N HIS A 148 -39.11 -13.94 -23.48
CA HIS A 148 -37.89 -14.70 -23.76
C HIS A 148 -37.53 -15.63 -22.59
N PRO A 149 -37.33 -16.96 -22.81
CA PRO A 149 -37.02 -17.92 -21.74
C PRO A 149 -35.79 -17.56 -20.91
N ALA A 150 -34.81 -16.88 -21.51
CA ALA A 150 -33.62 -16.42 -20.78
C ALA A 150 -33.92 -15.40 -19.67
N ARG A 151 -35.07 -14.72 -19.66
CA ARG A 151 -35.47 -13.85 -18.54
C ARG A 151 -35.79 -14.67 -17.29
N ASP A 152 -36.44 -15.82 -17.47
CA ASP A 152 -36.72 -16.76 -16.38
C ASP A 152 -35.43 -17.40 -15.85
N MET A 153 -34.45 -17.67 -16.73
CA MET A 153 -33.15 -18.25 -16.34
C MET A 153 -32.30 -17.35 -15.42
N GLN A 154 -32.62 -16.07 -15.28
CA GLN A 154 -31.83 -15.14 -14.47
C GLN A 154 -32.32 -15.05 -13.02
N ASP A 155 -33.44 -15.69 -12.66
CA ASP A 155 -34.01 -15.69 -11.31
C ASP A 155 -34.07 -14.28 -10.70
N THR A 156 -34.75 -13.36 -11.38
CA THR A 156 -34.63 -11.91 -11.12
C THR A 156 -35.36 -11.46 -9.84
N PHE A 157 -34.73 -10.57 -9.04
CA PHE A 157 -35.39 -9.88 -7.93
C PHE A 157 -36.11 -8.62 -8.42
N TYR A 158 -37.44 -8.68 -8.48
CA TYR A 158 -38.27 -7.52 -8.82
C TYR A 158 -38.62 -6.70 -7.57
N ILE A 159 -38.46 -5.38 -7.68
CA ILE A 159 -38.79 -4.39 -6.64
C ILE A 159 -40.24 -3.93 -6.81
N ASN A 160 -40.68 -3.74 -8.05
CA ASN A 160 -42.08 -3.51 -8.39
C ASN A 160 -42.43 -4.13 -9.75
N HIS A 161 -43.69 -4.52 -9.89
CA HIS A 161 -44.29 -4.90 -11.17
C HIS A 161 -45.48 -3.96 -11.44
N PRO A 162 -45.25 -2.80 -12.06
CA PRO A 162 -46.34 -1.98 -12.56
C PRO A 162 -47.08 -2.72 -13.68
N LYS A 163 -48.40 -2.55 -13.76
CA LYS A 163 -49.21 -3.10 -14.86
C LYS A 163 -48.99 -2.35 -16.18
N ASP A 164 -48.54 -1.11 -16.10
CA ASP A 164 -48.25 -0.21 -17.22
C ASP A 164 -46.94 0.53 -16.91
N GLY A 165 -45.82 0.06 -17.46
CA GLY A 165 -44.48 0.62 -17.24
C GLY A 165 -43.43 -0.46 -16.94
N GLY A 166 -42.17 -0.22 -17.32
CA GLY A 166 -41.07 -1.15 -17.11
C GLY A 166 -40.89 -1.48 -15.62
N ALA A 167 -40.77 -2.77 -15.31
CA ALA A 167 -40.52 -3.24 -13.95
C ALA A 167 -39.16 -2.75 -13.44
N TRP A 168 -39.07 -2.39 -12.16
CA TRP A 168 -37.78 -2.13 -11.50
C TRP A 168 -37.30 -3.40 -10.80
N LEU A 169 -36.02 -3.68 -10.94
CA LEU A 169 -35.39 -4.91 -10.50
C LEU A 169 -33.96 -4.66 -10.00
N LEU A 170 -33.42 -5.63 -9.27
CA LEU A 170 -31.97 -5.68 -9.01
C LEU A 170 -31.29 -6.33 -10.22
N ARG A 171 -30.28 -5.66 -10.78
CA ARG A 171 -29.65 -6.11 -12.02
C ARG A 171 -29.07 -7.54 -11.90
N THR A 172 -29.31 -8.34 -12.93
CA THR A 172 -28.87 -9.76 -12.98
C THR A 172 -27.50 -9.92 -13.61
N HIS A 173 -27.06 -8.90 -14.35
CA HIS A 173 -25.76 -8.78 -14.98
C HIS A 173 -25.37 -7.29 -15.10
N THR A 174 -24.10 -7.02 -15.36
CA THR A 174 -23.56 -5.67 -15.56
C THR A 174 -23.72 -5.16 -17.00
N SER A 175 -24.37 -5.91 -17.88
CA SER A 175 -24.70 -5.46 -19.24
C SER A 175 -25.62 -4.24 -19.26
N SER A 176 -26.37 -3.98 -18.18
CA SER A 176 -27.13 -2.73 -18.05
C SER A 176 -26.22 -1.49 -18.12
N VAL A 177 -25.00 -1.59 -17.61
CA VAL A 177 -23.99 -0.51 -17.71
C VAL A 177 -23.54 -0.35 -19.16
N GLN A 178 -23.41 -1.45 -19.91
CA GLN A 178 -23.09 -1.41 -21.33
C GLN A 178 -24.16 -0.67 -22.13
N ALA A 179 -25.45 -0.95 -21.86
CA ALA A 179 -26.57 -0.23 -22.45
C ALA A 179 -26.47 1.28 -22.19
N ARG A 180 -26.27 1.69 -20.93
CA ARG A 180 -26.12 3.10 -20.54
C ARG A 180 -24.92 3.79 -21.18
N VAL A 181 -23.81 3.07 -21.38
CA VAL A 181 -22.64 3.59 -22.11
C VAL A 181 -23.00 3.79 -23.58
N MET A 182 -23.66 2.83 -24.24
CA MET A 182 -24.06 2.96 -25.65
C MET A 182 -25.12 4.06 -25.88
N GLU A 183 -25.95 4.39 -24.88
CA GLU A 183 -26.89 5.53 -24.95
C GLU A 183 -26.19 6.89 -24.94
N SER A 184 -25.08 6.99 -24.20
CA SER A 184 -24.40 8.28 -23.94
C SER A 184 -23.16 8.50 -24.78
N GLN A 185 -22.63 7.45 -25.42
CA GLN A 185 -21.39 7.49 -26.19
C GLN A 185 -21.56 6.76 -27.51
N LYS A 186 -21.01 7.33 -28.59
CA LYS A 186 -20.86 6.67 -29.89
C LYS A 186 -19.49 5.98 -30.01
N PRO A 187 -19.33 4.96 -30.87
CA PRO A 187 -18.04 4.33 -31.13
C PRO A 187 -16.93 5.34 -31.46
N PRO A 188 -15.66 5.08 -31.07
CA PRO A 188 -15.18 3.86 -30.41
C PRO A 188 -15.54 3.80 -28.92
N ILE A 189 -16.01 2.63 -28.48
CA ILE A 189 -16.34 2.32 -27.08
C ILE A 189 -15.45 1.18 -26.61
N ARG A 190 -14.72 1.37 -25.52
CA ARG A 190 -13.91 0.32 -24.91
C ARG A 190 -13.99 0.42 -23.38
N VAL A 191 -14.91 -0.35 -22.79
CA VAL A 191 -15.22 -0.24 -21.35
C VAL A 191 -15.25 -1.59 -20.67
N ILE A 192 -14.90 -1.59 -19.38
CA ILE A 192 -15.07 -2.71 -18.46
C ILE A 192 -16.00 -2.28 -17.32
N CYS A 193 -16.97 -3.13 -17.00
CA CYS A 193 -18.09 -2.84 -16.11
C CYS A 193 -18.03 -3.77 -14.89
N PRO A 194 -17.17 -3.51 -13.89
CA PRO A 194 -17.18 -4.27 -12.63
C PRO A 194 -18.38 -3.88 -11.78
N GLY A 195 -19.09 -4.84 -11.22
CA GLY A 195 -20.27 -4.53 -10.40
C GLY A 195 -20.84 -5.72 -9.63
N ARG A 196 -21.63 -5.40 -8.60
CA ARG A 196 -22.49 -6.38 -7.92
C ARG A 196 -23.71 -6.70 -8.78
N VAL A 197 -24.10 -7.97 -8.79
CA VAL A 197 -25.27 -8.49 -9.50
C VAL A 197 -26.04 -9.42 -8.57
N TYR A 198 -27.32 -9.62 -8.85
CA TYR A 198 -28.26 -10.27 -7.95
C TYR A 198 -29.03 -11.35 -8.69
N ARG A 199 -29.18 -12.51 -8.06
CA ARG A 199 -29.99 -13.63 -8.57
C ARG A 199 -30.66 -14.34 -7.41
N ASN A 200 -31.93 -14.67 -7.58
CA ASN A 200 -32.74 -15.37 -6.60
C ASN A 200 -32.44 -16.88 -6.60
N GLU A 201 -31.16 -17.20 -6.38
CA GLU A 201 -30.66 -18.56 -6.28
C GLU A 201 -30.61 -19.00 -4.81
N THR A 202 -30.80 -20.30 -4.57
CA THR A 202 -30.65 -20.87 -3.23
C THR A 202 -29.19 -20.79 -2.78
N ILE A 203 -28.94 -20.13 -1.64
CA ILE A 203 -27.60 -19.96 -1.10
C ILE A 203 -26.97 -21.31 -0.79
N SER A 204 -25.77 -21.53 -1.30
CA SER A 204 -24.97 -22.73 -1.09
C SER A 204 -23.48 -22.36 -0.99
N ALA A 205 -22.61 -23.37 -0.82
CA ALA A 205 -21.17 -23.16 -0.88
C ALA A 205 -20.65 -22.67 -2.25
N ARG A 206 -21.49 -22.72 -3.31
CA ARG A 206 -21.13 -22.33 -4.69
C ARG A 206 -21.97 -21.20 -5.27
N ALA A 207 -23.10 -20.88 -4.67
CA ALA A 207 -24.04 -19.89 -5.16
C ALA A 207 -24.46 -18.95 -4.02
N HIS A 208 -24.59 -17.67 -4.34
CA HIS A 208 -24.99 -16.64 -3.40
C HIS A 208 -25.98 -15.70 -4.07
N CYS A 209 -26.94 -15.14 -3.31
CA CYS A 209 -28.02 -14.30 -3.85
C CYS A 209 -27.53 -12.97 -4.46
N PHE A 210 -26.29 -12.60 -4.16
CA PHE A 210 -25.56 -11.56 -4.87
C PHE A 210 -24.10 -11.98 -5.01
N PHE A 211 -23.49 -11.58 -6.12
CA PHE A 211 -22.07 -11.82 -6.40
C PHE A 211 -21.53 -10.68 -7.27
N HIS A 212 -20.29 -10.79 -7.72
CA HIS A 212 -19.64 -9.74 -8.51
C HIS A 212 -19.33 -10.27 -9.90
N GLN A 213 -19.66 -9.47 -10.91
CA GLN A 213 -19.30 -9.71 -12.30
C GLN A 213 -18.44 -8.57 -12.81
N VAL A 214 -17.68 -8.87 -13.84
CA VAL A 214 -16.92 -7.89 -14.60
C VAL A 214 -17.16 -8.20 -16.06
N GLU A 215 -17.93 -7.35 -16.72
CA GLU A 215 -18.17 -7.47 -18.16
C GLU A 215 -17.29 -6.50 -18.94
N GLY A 216 -17.03 -6.80 -20.21
CA GLY A 216 -16.29 -5.93 -21.11
C GLY A 216 -17.06 -5.69 -22.40
N LEU A 217 -17.02 -4.46 -22.90
CA LEU A 217 -17.58 -4.07 -24.20
C LEU A 217 -16.50 -3.39 -25.02
N TYR A 218 -16.35 -3.82 -26.27
CA TYR A 218 -15.50 -3.19 -27.26
C TYR A 218 -16.25 -3.07 -28.59
N ILE A 219 -16.55 -1.83 -29.01
CA ILE A 219 -17.20 -1.50 -30.27
C ILE A 219 -16.32 -0.49 -31.00
N ASP A 220 -15.89 -0.85 -32.19
CA ASP A 220 -15.13 -0.01 -33.10
C ASP A 220 -15.31 -0.54 -34.53
N GLU A 221 -14.81 0.19 -35.52
CA GLU A 221 -14.80 -0.27 -36.91
C GLU A 221 -13.89 -1.49 -37.07
N ASN A 222 -14.33 -2.48 -37.87
CA ASN A 222 -13.56 -3.67 -38.24
C ASN A 222 -13.11 -4.57 -37.05
N VAL A 223 -13.87 -4.58 -35.95
CA VAL A 223 -13.62 -5.51 -34.82
C VAL A 223 -14.14 -6.90 -35.17
N SER A 224 -13.28 -7.90 -35.08
CA SER A 224 -13.57 -9.28 -35.44
C SER A 224 -13.60 -10.24 -34.25
N PHE A 225 -14.10 -11.45 -34.47
CA PHE A 225 -14.02 -12.52 -33.46
C PHE A 225 -12.58 -12.92 -33.12
N ALA A 226 -11.62 -12.66 -34.02
CA ALA A 226 -10.21 -12.89 -33.71
C ALA A 226 -9.70 -11.93 -32.64
N ASP A 227 -10.14 -10.66 -32.67
CA ASP A 227 -9.79 -9.65 -31.66
C ASP A 227 -10.35 -10.01 -30.28
N LEU A 228 -11.59 -10.52 -30.24
CA LEU A 228 -12.20 -11.05 -29.02
C LEU A 228 -11.36 -12.20 -28.43
N LYS A 229 -11.04 -13.21 -29.25
CA LYS A 229 -10.25 -14.36 -28.80
C LYS A 229 -8.88 -13.94 -28.30
N GLN A 230 -8.20 -13.02 -28.99
CA GLN A 230 -6.87 -12.56 -28.61
C GLN A 230 -6.90 -11.74 -27.32
N THR A 231 -7.91 -10.88 -27.16
CA THR A 231 -8.12 -10.09 -25.94
C THR A 231 -8.34 -11.00 -24.73
N LEU A 232 -9.22 -12.00 -24.85
CA LEU A 232 -9.52 -12.94 -23.78
C LEU A 232 -8.34 -13.89 -23.50
N TYR A 233 -7.60 -14.30 -24.53
CA TYR A 233 -6.38 -15.06 -24.37
C TYR A 233 -5.35 -14.26 -23.57
N PHE A 234 -5.08 -13.01 -23.94
CA PHE A 234 -4.18 -12.14 -23.19
C PHE A 234 -4.63 -11.97 -21.73
N PHE A 235 -5.93 -11.74 -21.50
CA PHE A 235 -6.49 -11.64 -20.16
C PHE A 235 -6.18 -12.89 -19.32
N VAL A 236 -6.43 -14.09 -19.85
CA VAL A 236 -6.20 -15.34 -19.11
C VAL A 236 -4.73 -15.58 -18.81
N GLN A 237 -3.84 -15.31 -19.77
CA GLN A 237 -2.40 -15.48 -19.57
C GLN A 237 -1.87 -14.55 -18.46
N GLU A 238 -2.38 -13.31 -18.40
CA GLU A 238 -1.97 -12.34 -17.37
C GLU A 238 -2.64 -12.59 -16.01
N MET A 239 -3.86 -13.12 -16.00
CA MET A 239 -4.60 -13.39 -14.76
C MET A 239 -4.16 -14.68 -14.08
N PHE A 240 -3.93 -15.74 -14.86
CA PHE A 240 -3.74 -17.10 -14.34
C PHE A 240 -2.37 -17.71 -14.68
N GLY A 241 -1.55 -17.03 -15.48
CA GLY A 241 -0.20 -17.44 -15.83
C GLY A 241 -0.06 -18.10 -17.21
N LYS A 242 1.20 -18.18 -17.67
CA LYS A 242 1.53 -18.56 -19.06
C LYS A 242 1.28 -20.02 -19.42
N GLU A 243 1.18 -20.88 -18.41
CA GLU A 243 1.04 -22.33 -18.60
C GLU A 243 -0.42 -22.78 -18.72
N VAL A 244 -1.36 -21.85 -18.48
CA VAL A 244 -2.79 -22.15 -18.49
C VAL A 244 -3.27 -22.41 -19.91
N LYS A 245 -3.89 -23.58 -20.11
CA LYS A 245 -4.52 -23.94 -21.38
C LYS A 245 -5.90 -23.34 -21.45
N VAL A 246 -6.29 -22.90 -22.64
CA VAL A 246 -7.60 -22.30 -22.91
C VAL A 246 -8.35 -23.10 -23.97
N ARG A 247 -9.68 -23.12 -23.87
CA ARG A 247 -10.54 -23.57 -24.96
C ARG A 247 -11.77 -22.67 -25.06
N PHE A 248 -12.23 -22.48 -26.29
CA PHE A 248 -13.48 -21.81 -26.59
C PHE A 248 -14.49 -22.86 -27.03
N ARG A 249 -15.71 -22.78 -26.49
CA ARG A 249 -16.83 -23.64 -26.89
C ARG A 249 -17.96 -22.75 -27.41
N PRO A 250 -18.64 -23.10 -28.50
CA PRO A 250 -19.86 -22.41 -28.90
C PRO A 250 -20.88 -22.43 -27.75
N SER A 251 -21.57 -21.31 -27.55
CA SER A 251 -22.67 -21.18 -26.60
C SER A 251 -23.77 -20.32 -27.25
N TYR A 252 -24.72 -19.83 -26.46
CA TYR A 252 -25.77 -18.93 -26.91
C TYR A 252 -26.05 -17.88 -25.84
N PHE A 253 -25.92 -16.61 -26.23
CA PHE A 253 -26.40 -15.47 -25.43
C PHE A 253 -27.20 -14.53 -26.33
N PRO A 254 -28.44 -14.12 -25.96
CA PRO A 254 -29.30 -13.32 -26.83
C PRO A 254 -28.70 -11.99 -27.32
N PHE A 255 -27.76 -11.42 -26.57
CA PHE A 255 -27.06 -10.17 -26.90
C PHE A 255 -25.79 -10.36 -27.73
N THR A 256 -25.44 -11.59 -28.13
CA THR A 256 -24.26 -11.86 -28.96
C THR A 256 -24.53 -12.86 -30.08
N GLU A 257 -23.87 -12.70 -31.23
CA GLU A 257 -23.84 -13.69 -32.31
C GLU A 257 -22.61 -13.45 -33.21
N PRO A 258 -21.64 -14.39 -33.31
CA PRO A 258 -21.58 -15.69 -32.62
C PRO A 258 -21.19 -15.57 -31.14
N SER A 259 -21.72 -16.49 -30.31
CA SER A 259 -21.41 -16.63 -28.89
C SER A 259 -20.39 -17.75 -28.60
N ALA A 260 -19.58 -17.57 -27.56
CA ALA A 260 -18.66 -18.58 -27.05
C ALA A 260 -18.45 -18.49 -25.52
N GLU A 261 -18.34 -19.64 -24.89
CA GLU A 261 -17.82 -19.80 -23.53
C GLU A 261 -16.32 -20.08 -23.56
N MET A 262 -15.62 -19.60 -22.53
CA MET A 262 -14.19 -19.86 -22.35
C MET A 262 -13.95 -20.66 -21.07
N ASP A 263 -13.27 -21.79 -21.24
CA ASP A 263 -12.79 -22.61 -20.13
C ASP A 263 -11.26 -22.55 -20.05
N ILE A 264 -10.74 -22.65 -18.83
CA ILE A 264 -9.30 -22.81 -18.55
C ILE A 264 -8.99 -24.18 -17.95
N SER A 265 -7.76 -24.65 -18.12
CA SER A 265 -7.28 -25.83 -17.40
C SER A 265 -7.38 -25.59 -15.89
N CYS A 266 -7.85 -26.61 -15.16
CA CYS A 266 -8.01 -26.50 -13.71
C CYS A 266 -6.68 -26.20 -13.02
N LEU A 267 -6.63 -25.07 -12.30
CA LEU A 267 -5.42 -24.62 -11.60
C LEU A 267 -5.02 -25.48 -10.40
N ILE A 268 -5.88 -26.41 -9.99
CA ILE A 268 -5.67 -27.25 -8.80
C ILE A 268 -5.08 -28.60 -9.19
N CYS A 269 -5.61 -29.23 -10.24
CA CYS A 269 -5.14 -30.56 -10.70
C CYS A 269 -4.36 -30.52 -12.02
N GLY A 270 -4.09 -29.35 -12.59
CA GLY A 270 -3.35 -29.21 -13.84
C GLY A 270 -4.05 -29.80 -15.08
N GLY A 271 -5.29 -30.29 -14.95
CA GLY A 271 -6.04 -30.96 -16.01
C GLY A 271 -6.34 -32.44 -15.75
N ASP A 272 -5.78 -33.05 -14.69
CA ASP A 272 -5.97 -34.48 -14.39
C ASP A 272 -7.40 -34.85 -13.94
N GLY A 273 -8.18 -33.84 -13.55
CA GLY A 273 -9.54 -34.01 -13.04
C GLY A 273 -9.62 -34.09 -11.52
N CYS A 274 -10.49 -33.27 -10.91
CA CYS A 274 -10.75 -33.26 -9.48
C CYS A 274 -12.22 -32.87 -9.21
N ASN A 275 -12.64 -32.94 -7.93
CA ASN A 275 -14.01 -32.60 -7.53
C ASN A 275 -14.43 -31.17 -7.90
N ILE A 276 -13.48 -30.24 -8.03
CA ILE A 276 -13.76 -28.83 -8.33
C ILE A 276 -14.10 -28.65 -9.81
N CYS A 277 -13.35 -29.27 -10.72
CA CYS A 277 -13.62 -29.25 -12.15
C CYS A 277 -14.57 -30.38 -12.61
N LYS A 278 -15.27 -31.03 -11.67
CA LYS A 278 -16.17 -32.18 -11.93
C LYS A 278 -15.48 -33.29 -12.74
N HIS A 279 -14.19 -33.53 -12.46
CA HIS A 279 -13.32 -34.48 -13.15
C HIS A 279 -13.13 -34.23 -14.67
N THR A 280 -13.50 -33.05 -15.17
CA THR A 280 -13.31 -32.71 -16.60
C THR A 280 -11.91 -32.20 -16.92
N GLY A 281 -11.18 -31.71 -15.91
CA GLY A 281 -9.92 -31.00 -16.09
C GLY A 281 -10.08 -29.53 -16.51
N TRP A 282 -11.31 -29.06 -16.76
CA TRP A 282 -11.63 -27.73 -17.25
C TRP A 282 -12.54 -26.97 -16.28
N VAL A 283 -12.34 -25.65 -16.20
CA VAL A 283 -13.17 -24.75 -15.39
C VAL A 283 -13.63 -23.61 -16.29
N GLU A 284 -14.94 -23.46 -16.43
CA GLU A 284 -15.57 -22.32 -17.11
C GLU A 284 -15.30 -21.05 -16.31
N ILE A 285 -14.89 -19.97 -16.99
CA ILE A 285 -14.57 -18.69 -16.33
C ILE A 285 -15.33 -17.49 -16.89
N LEU A 286 -15.85 -17.57 -18.13
CA LEU A 286 -16.60 -16.48 -18.75
C LEU A 286 -17.41 -16.94 -19.98
N GLY A 287 -18.48 -16.19 -20.26
CA GLY A 287 -19.17 -16.15 -21.55
C GLY A 287 -18.75 -14.92 -22.35
N SER A 288 -18.80 -15.00 -23.67
CA SER A 288 -18.36 -13.96 -24.60
C SER A 288 -19.04 -14.10 -25.97
N GLY A 289 -18.89 -13.10 -26.84
CA GLY A 289 -19.35 -13.18 -28.22
C GLY A 289 -19.24 -11.85 -28.94
N MET A 290 -19.52 -11.84 -30.25
CA MET A 290 -19.69 -10.59 -31.00
C MET A 290 -21.03 -9.96 -30.63
N VAL A 291 -21.10 -8.66 -30.43
CA VAL A 291 -22.36 -7.97 -30.08
C VAL A 291 -23.39 -8.21 -31.18
N HIS A 292 -24.61 -8.62 -30.78
CA HIS A 292 -25.67 -8.90 -31.74
C HIS A 292 -26.13 -7.60 -32.43
N PRO A 293 -26.35 -7.58 -33.76
CA PRO A 293 -26.74 -6.36 -34.48
C PRO A 293 -27.96 -5.63 -33.92
N ASN A 294 -28.97 -6.36 -33.43
CA ASN A 294 -30.13 -5.74 -32.77
C ASN A 294 -29.76 -4.91 -31.53
N VAL A 295 -28.76 -5.33 -30.76
CA VAL A 295 -28.30 -4.57 -29.59
C VAL A 295 -27.69 -3.25 -30.06
N LEU A 296 -26.85 -3.26 -31.09
CA LEU A 296 -26.26 -2.04 -31.66
C LEU A 296 -27.35 -1.09 -32.21
N LYS A 297 -28.33 -1.64 -32.93
CA LYS A 297 -29.46 -0.88 -33.48
C LYS A 297 -30.31 -0.20 -32.40
N ASN A 298 -30.48 -0.83 -31.22
CA ASN A 298 -31.21 -0.23 -30.09
C ASN A 298 -30.59 1.09 -29.61
N PHE A 299 -29.29 1.33 -29.89
CA PHE A 299 -28.57 2.54 -29.50
C PHE A 299 -28.13 3.40 -30.70
N GLU A 300 -28.77 3.19 -31.86
CA GLU A 300 -28.46 3.90 -33.11
C GLU A 300 -26.96 3.79 -33.46
N ILE A 301 -26.39 2.59 -33.29
CA ILE A 301 -25.05 2.23 -33.77
C ILE A 301 -25.24 1.34 -35.00
N ASP A 302 -24.67 1.76 -36.13
CA ASP A 302 -24.71 0.98 -37.38
C ASP A 302 -23.86 -0.30 -37.23
N PRO A 303 -24.43 -1.50 -37.42
CA PRO A 303 -23.68 -2.74 -37.36
C PRO A 303 -22.88 -3.06 -38.64
N ASP A 304 -23.14 -2.36 -39.76
CA ASP A 304 -22.54 -2.62 -41.08
C ASP A 304 -21.42 -1.62 -41.44
#